data_AF-A0A966HWC0-F1
#
_entry.id   AF-A0A966HWC0-F1
#
_cell.length_a   1.000
_cell.length_b   1.000
_cell.length_c   1.000
_cell.angle_alpha   90.00
_cell.angle_beta   90.00
_cell.angle_gamma   90.00
#
_symmetry.space_group_name_H-M   'P 1'
#
loop_
_entity.id
_entity.type
_entity.pdbx_description
1 polymer ?
#
loop_
_entity_poly.entity_id
_entity_poly.type
_entity_poly.pdbx_seq_one_letter_code
_entity_poly.pdbx_strand_id
1 'polypeptide(L)'
;MKKKLTFKNFSIYFDQYLFISITLLSVMGLFFLYSASQGDLNTVIKQSIFVGFGLFLMFILSQPDPDFYKIFSSLFIVLAVVLMFATMIFGREVNGAKRWLNFGFFTLQTSEIIKIALPIFLASYLYNKPLPISLKHTFITLALICFVFYLVYSQPDLGTGLVVFMAGIYILFLAGLSWKFIFTSFGLIVLSMPFLWNNFLEPFQRQRILTFIDPSSDPFGSSWNITQSK
;
A
#
# COMPACT_ATOMS: atom_id res chain seq x y z
N MET A 1 -26.17 7.35 19.08
CA MET A 1 -26.69 8.43 18.18
C MET A 1 -26.13 8.22 16.78
N LYS A 2 -26.96 7.82 15.80
CA LYS A 2 -26.58 7.85 14.38
C LYS A 2 -26.58 9.32 13.94
N LYS A 3 -25.40 9.92 13.75
CA LYS A 3 -25.26 11.25 13.15
C LYS A 3 -25.90 11.16 11.75
N LYS A 4 -27.00 11.88 11.51
CA LYS A 4 -27.54 12.03 10.14
C LYS A 4 -26.47 12.75 9.33
N LEU A 5 -26.05 12.15 8.21
CA LEU A 5 -25.18 12.81 7.24
C LEU A 5 -25.95 13.99 6.66
N THR A 6 -25.73 15.18 7.20
CA THR A 6 -26.29 16.43 6.69
C THR A 6 -25.42 16.94 5.55
N PHE A 7 -25.73 16.54 4.32
CA PHE A 7 -25.13 17.01 3.06
C PHE A 7 -25.52 18.48 2.72
N LYS A 8 -25.53 19.39 3.70
CA LYS A 8 -26.18 20.71 3.51
C LYS A 8 -25.25 21.82 3.03
N ASN A 9 -23.93 21.65 3.12
CA ASN A 9 -22.95 22.63 2.62
C ASN A 9 -21.92 21.94 1.73
N PHE A 10 -22.03 22.08 0.41
CA PHE A 10 -20.97 21.70 -0.53
C PHE A 10 -19.88 22.79 -0.52
N SER A 11 -19.07 22.78 0.52
CA SER A 11 -17.77 23.46 0.50
C SER A 11 -16.82 22.56 -0.29
N ILE A 12 -16.29 23.03 -1.41
CA ILE A 12 -15.28 22.27 -2.15
C ILE A 12 -14.02 22.19 -1.28
N TYR A 13 -13.71 21.00 -0.77
CA TYR A 13 -12.49 20.75 0.00
C TYR A 13 -11.33 20.55 -0.96
N PHE A 14 -10.44 21.55 -1.04
CA PHE A 14 -9.33 21.58 -1.97
C PHE A 14 -8.08 22.20 -1.33
N ASP A 15 -7.07 21.37 -1.09
CA ASP A 15 -5.74 21.83 -0.72
C ASP A 15 -4.97 22.17 -2.01
N GLN A 16 -4.89 23.47 -2.29
CA GLN A 16 -4.26 24.01 -3.50
C GLN A 16 -2.78 23.63 -3.60
N TYR A 17 -2.05 23.67 -2.47
CA TYR A 17 -0.62 23.42 -2.45
C TYR A 17 -0.31 21.95 -2.75
N LEU A 18 -1.06 21.03 -2.14
CA LEU A 18 -0.90 19.60 -2.37
C LEU A 18 -1.28 19.21 -3.80
N PHE A 19 -2.40 19.75 -4.32
CA PHE A 19 -2.83 19.48 -5.69
C PHE A 19 -1.82 19.97 -6.74
N ILE A 20 -1.33 21.20 -6.59
CA ILE A 20 -0.31 21.76 -7.49
C ILE A 20 0.97 20.94 -7.45
N SER A 21 1.42 20.54 -6.25
CA SER A 21 2.64 19.74 -6.07
C SER A 21 2.54 18.38 -6.76
N ILE A 22 1.42 17.66 -6.57
CA ILE A 22 1.17 16.36 -7.22
C ILE A 22 1.09 16.51 -8.74
N THR A 23 0.44 17.58 -9.22
CA THR A 23 0.31 17.83 -10.66
C THR A 23 1.68 18.11 -11.29
N LEU A 24 2.51 18.95 -10.67
CA LEU A 24 3.88 19.23 -11.12
C LEU A 24 4.74 17.97 -11.16
N LEU A 25 4.71 17.16 -10.10
CA LEU A 25 5.43 15.88 -10.04
C LEU A 25 4.97 14.92 -11.15
N SER A 26 3.66 14.87 -11.41
CA SER A 26 3.10 14.02 -12.47
C SER A 26 3.55 14.47 -13.86
N VAL A 27 3.55 15.78 -14.12
CA VAL A 27 4.03 16.35 -15.39
C VAL A 27 5.54 16.08 -15.57
N MET A 28 6.35 16.29 -14.53
CA MET A 28 7.78 15.96 -14.55
C MET A 28 8.02 14.47 -14.82
N GLY A 29 7.21 13.59 -14.22
CA GLY A 29 7.23 12.16 -14.50
C GLY A 29 6.94 11.80 -15.96
N LEU A 30 6.01 12.50 -16.61
CA LEU A 30 5.73 12.32 -18.05
C LEU A 30 6.92 12.74 -18.93
N PHE A 31 7.62 13.82 -18.59
CA PHE A 31 8.84 14.22 -19.29
C PHE A 31 9.95 13.18 -19.17
N PHE A 32 10.15 12.62 -17.98
CA PHE A 32 11.12 11.54 -17.79
C PHE A 32 10.72 10.26 -18.52
N LEU A 33 9.43 9.93 -18.55
CA LEU A 33 8.93 8.78 -19.29
C LEU A 33 9.17 8.94 -20.80
N TYR A 34 8.96 10.13 -21.35
CA TYR A 34 9.26 10.41 -22.77
C TYR A 34 10.73 10.16 -23.10
N SER A 35 11.63 10.63 -22.23
CA SER A 35 13.07 10.39 -22.38
C SER A 35 13.43 8.89 -22.27
N ALA A 36 12.92 8.21 -21.24
CA ALA A 36 13.22 6.80 -20.97
C ALA A 36 12.63 5.84 -22.03
N SER A 37 11.49 6.20 -22.62
CA SER A 37 10.84 5.43 -23.68
C SER A 37 11.41 5.67 -25.08
N GLN A 38 12.54 6.39 -25.18
CA GLN A 38 13.20 6.74 -26.46
C GLN A 38 12.26 7.49 -27.43
N GLY A 39 11.33 8.30 -26.89
CA GLY A 39 10.41 9.10 -27.69
C GLY A 39 9.10 8.41 -28.10
N ASP A 40 8.74 7.25 -27.51
CA ASP A 40 7.43 6.62 -27.78
C ASP A 40 6.26 7.44 -27.21
N LEU A 41 5.67 8.27 -28.06
CA LEU A 41 4.50 9.08 -27.74
C LEU A 41 3.30 8.24 -27.29
N ASN A 42 3.16 7.00 -27.77
CA ASN A 42 2.00 6.18 -27.45
C ASN A 42 2.00 5.77 -25.97
N THR A 43 3.19 5.47 -25.42
CA THR A 43 3.38 5.19 -23.99
C THR A 43 3.11 6.42 -23.13
N VAL A 44 3.56 7.60 -23.57
CA VAL A 44 3.30 8.87 -22.86
C VAL A 44 1.81 9.21 -22.85
N ILE A 45 1.12 9.10 -24.00
CA ILE A 45 -0.32 9.38 -24.09
C ILE A 45 -1.11 8.47 -23.16
N LYS A 46 -0.81 7.16 -23.15
CA LYS A 46 -1.44 6.21 -22.22
C LYS A 46 -1.21 6.63 -20.77
N GLN A 47 0.02 6.97 -20.40
CA GLN A 47 0.33 7.42 -19.04
C GLN A 47 -0.38 8.74 -18.68
N SER A 48 -0.48 9.69 -19.61
CA SER A 48 -1.20 10.95 -19.39
C SER A 48 -2.69 10.73 -19.12
N ILE A 49 -3.33 9.75 -19.77
CA ILE A 49 -4.72 9.37 -19.49
C ILE A 49 -4.84 8.83 -18.06
N PHE A 50 -3.92 7.95 -17.63
CA PHE A 50 -3.92 7.42 -16.26
C PHE A 50 -3.66 8.50 -15.20
N VAL A 51 -2.76 9.46 -15.48
CA VAL A 51 -2.51 10.61 -14.62
C VAL A 51 -3.77 11.47 -14.49
N GLY A 52 -4.41 11.81 -15.61
CA GLY A 52 -5.65 12.59 -15.63
C GLY A 52 -6.77 11.88 -14.86
N PHE A 53 -6.93 10.58 -15.07
CA PHE A 53 -7.89 9.76 -14.33
C PHE A 53 -7.57 9.70 -12.83
N GLY A 54 -6.31 9.58 -12.45
CA GLY A 54 -5.86 9.61 -11.06
C GLY A 54 -6.13 10.94 -10.36
N LEU A 55 -5.85 12.06 -11.01
CA LEU A 55 -6.15 13.40 -10.49
C LEU A 55 -7.66 13.63 -10.35
N PHE A 56 -8.45 13.14 -11.31
CA PHE A 56 -9.90 13.18 -11.23
C PHE A 56 -10.44 12.35 -10.06
N LEU A 57 -9.95 11.11 -9.89
CA LEU A 57 -10.30 10.27 -8.74
C LEU A 57 -9.92 10.91 -7.41
N MET A 58 -8.72 11.49 -7.31
CA MET A 58 -8.27 12.21 -6.11
C MET A 58 -9.25 13.34 -5.76
N PHE A 59 -9.66 14.14 -6.75
CA PHE A 59 -10.60 15.24 -6.53
C PHE A 59 -11.98 14.76 -6.05
N ILE A 60 -12.50 13.67 -6.63
CA ILE A 60 -13.78 13.08 -6.19
C ILE A 60 -13.67 12.53 -4.77
N LEU A 61 -12.60 11.79 -4.47
CA LEU A 61 -12.39 11.18 -3.17
C LEU A 61 -12.07 12.21 -2.08
N SER A 62 -11.64 13.42 -2.42
CA SER A 62 -11.42 14.47 -1.41
C SER A 62 -12.71 15.18 -0.96
N GLN A 63 -13.83 15.02 -1.68
CA GLN A 63 -15.07 15.74 -1.35
C GLN A 63 -15.86 15.18 -0.15
N PRO A 64 -15.96 13.85 0.08
CA PRO A 64 -16.71 13.33 1.21
C PRO A 64 -16.08 13.68 2.56
N ASP A 65 -16.92 14.00 3.54
CA ASP A 65 -16.47 14.26 4.91
C ASP A 65 -15.68 13.06 5.49
N PRO A 66 -14.69 13.29 6.38
CA PRO A 66 -13.99 12.21 7.07
C PRO A 66 -14.91 11.23 7.82
N ASP A 67 -16.07 11.72 8.29
CA ASP A 67 -17.11 10.89 8.92
C ASP A 67 -17.67 9.83 7.94
N PHE A 68 -17.71 10.08 6.63
CA PHE A 68 -18.08 9.10 5.61
C PHE A 68 -17.11 7.92 5.62
N TYR A 69 -15.81 8.19 5.54
CA TYR A 69 -14.76 7.16 5.55
C TYR A 69 -14.77 6.33 6.83
N LYS A 70 -15.04 6.97 7.97
CA LYS A 70 -15.20 6.28 9.25
C LYS A 70 -16.39 5.33 9.24
N ILE A 71 -17.57 5.78 8.80
CA ILE A 71 -18.79 4.96 8.76
C ILE A 71 -18.65 3.78 7.80
N PHE A 72 -18.09 4.00 6.62
CA PHE A 72 -17.93 2.97 5.58
C PHE A 72 -16.63 2.17 5.68
N SER A 73 -15.77 2.46 6.66
CA SER A 73 -14.49 1.78 6.87
C SER A 73 -14.58 0.25 6.87
N SER A 74 -15.60 -0.32 7.53
CA SER A 74 -15.83 -1.77 7.58
C SER A 74 -16.16 -2.34 6.20
N LEU A 75 -16.88 -1.59 5.37
CA LEU A 75 -17.18 -1.99 4.00
C LEU A 75 -15.90 -1.99 3.14
N PHE A 76 -15.06 -0.95 3.26
CA PHE A 76 -13.81 -0.87 2.50
C PHE A 76 -12.86 -2.02 2.79
N ILE A 77 -12.66 -2.38 4.06
CA ILE A 77 -11.76 -3.49 4.39
C ILE A 77 -12.33 -4.83 3.93
N VAL A 78 -13.63 -5.07 4.08
CA VAL A 78 -14.26 -6.32 3.61
C VAL A 78 -14.16 -6.43 2.10
N LEU A 79 -14.48 -5.37 1.36
CA LEU A 79 -14.32 -5.34 -0.10
C LEU A 79 -12.88 -5.55 -0.53
N ALA A 80 -11.91 -4.92 0.13
CA ALA A 80 -10.49 -5.09 -0.18
C ALA A 80 -10.03 -6.54 0.05
N VAL A 81 -10.43 -7.16 1.16
CA VAL A 81 -10.10 -8.56 1.47
C VAL A 81 -10.78 -9.52 0.48
N VAL A 82 -12.06 -9.30 0.14
CA VAL A 82 -12.77 -10.10 -0.87
C VAL A 82 -12.08 -9.98 -2.24
N LEU A 83 -11.69 -8.76 -2.64
CA LEU A 83 -10.93 -8.54 -3.87
C LEU A 83 -9.60 -9.29 -3.85
N MET A 84 -8.87 -9.29 -2.72
CA MET A 84 -7.64 -10.06 -2.61
C MET A 84 -7.84 -11.57 -2.77
N PHE A 85 -8.90 -12.13 -2.16
CA PHE A 85 -9.25 -13.53 -2.38
C PHE A 85 -9.66 -13.79 -3.83
N ALA A 86 -10.41 -12.89 -4.45
CA ALA A 86 -10.75 -12.97 -5.86
C ALA A 86 -9.49 -12.99 -6.74
N THR A 87 -8.47 -12.19 -6.43
CA THR A 87 -7.18 -12.22 -7.14
C THR A 87 -6.42 -13.53 -6.95
N MET A 88 -6.50 -14.17 -5.79
CA MET A 88 -5.84 -15.47 -5.58
C MET A 88 -6.45 -16.57 -6.48
N ILE A 89 -7.77 -16.50 -6.72
CA ILE A 89 -8.51 -17.50 -7.49
C ILE A 89 -8.48 -17.18 -9.00
N PHE A 90 -8.80 -15.94 -9.36
CA PHE A 90 -9.02 -15.49 -10.74
C PHE A 90 -7.90 -14.60 -11.29
N GLY A 91 -6.92 -14.23 -10.46
CA GLY A 91 -5.83 -13.35 -10.87
C GLY A 91 -4.94 -14.00 -11.92
N ARG A 92 -4.53 -13.20 -12.90
CA ARG A 92 -3.57 -13.62 -13.92
C ARG A 92 -2.18 -13.69 -13.30
N GLU A 93 -1.50 -14.79 -13.55
CA GLU A 93 -0.11 -14.94 -13.14
C GLU A 93 0.78 -14.12 -14.08
N VAL A 94 1.49 -13.15 -13.52
CA VAL A 94 2.47 -12.32 -14.23
C VAL A 94 3.77 -12.41 -13.44
N ASN A 95 4.85 -12.85 -14.08
CA ASN A 95 6.16 -13.05 -13.45
C ASN A 95 6.12 -13.93 -12.18
N GLY A 96 5.33 -15.01 -12.20
CA GLY A 96 5.19 -15.94 -11.06
C GLY A 96 4.31 -15.41 -9.91
N ALA A 97 3.62 -14.28 -10.09
CA ALA A 97 2.77 -13.69 -9.06
C ALA A 97 1.36 -13.37 -9.58
N LYS A 98 0.34 -13.80 -8.83
CA LYS A 98 -1.07 -13.49 -9.08
C LYS A 98 -1.49 -12.25 -8.29
N ARG A 99 -1.27 -11.07 -8.87
CA ARG A 99 -1.53 -9.76 -8.22
C ARG A 99 -2.56 -8.90 -8.93
N TRP A 100 -2.86 -9.23 -10.18
CA TRP A 100 -3.63 -8.40 -11.09
C TRP A 100 -4.95 -9.07 -11.45
N LEU A 101 -6.05 -8.37 -11.21
CA LEU A 101 -7.36 -8.69 -11.78
C LEU A 101 -7.50 -7.94 -13.10
N ASN A 102 -7.73 -8.70 -14.17
CA ASN A 102 -7.96 -8.13 -15.49
C ASN A 102 -9.46 -7.99 -15.74
N PHE A 103 -9.93 -6.75 -15.85
CA PHE A 103 -11.33 -6.42 -16.20
C PHE A 103 -11.51 -6.17 -17.71
N GLY A 104 -10.52 -6.54 -18.53
CA GLY A 104 -10.51 -6.35 -19.99
C GLY A 104 -9.95 -4.99 -20.41
N PHE A 105 -10.54 -3.91 -19.90
CA PHE A 105 -10.13 -2.54 -20.23
C PHE A 105 -9.01 -1.99 -19.33
N PHE A 106 -8.94 -2.46 -18.09
CA PHE A 106 -7.90 -2.09 -17.13
C PHE A 106 -7.54 -3.27 -16.23
N THR A 107 -6.34 -3.21 -15.67
CA THR A 107 -5.86 -4.17 -14.69
C THR A 107 -5.82 -3.51 -13.32
N LEU A 108 -6.53 -4.09 -12.35
CA LEU A 108 -6.54 -3.61 -10.97
C LEU A 108 -5.59 -4.45 -10.12
N GLN A 109 -4.67 -3.79 -9.44
CA GLN A 109 -3.86 -4.42 -8.42
C GLN A 109 -4.58 -4.35 -7.07
N THR A 110 -5.00 -5.50 -6.54
CA THR A 110 -5.83 -5.53 -5.32
C THR A 110 -5.07 -5.11 -4.06
N SER A 111 -3.75 -5.27 -4.05
CA SER A 111 -2.90 -4.84 -2.93
C SER A 111 -2.83 -3.30 -2.80
N GLU A 112 -3.12 -2.54 -3.85
CA GLU A 112 -3.24 -1.07 -3.79
C GLU A 112 -4.45 -0.63 -2.97
N ILE A 113 -5.58 -1.33 -3.15
CA ILE A 113 -6.81 -1.02 -2.41
C ILE A 113 -6.64 -1.32 -0.92
N ILE A 114 -5.99 -2.44 -0.58
CA ILE A 114 -5.83 -2.80 0.84
C ILE A 114 -4.85 -1.91 1.59
N LYS A 115 -3.85 -1.33 0.90
CA LYS A 115 -2.93 -0.31 1.46
C LYS A 115 -3.67 0.89 2.04
N ILE A 116 -4.82 1.24 1.48
CA ILE A 116 -5.64 2.37 1.93
C ILE A 116 -6.74 1.90 2.88
N ALA A 117 -7.39 0.78 2.58
CA ALA A 117 -8.53 0.28 3.35
C ALA A 117 -8.15 -0.14 4.78
N LEU A 118 -6.99 -0.79 4.97
CA LEU A 118 -6.55 -1.22 6.31
C LEU A 118 -6.34 -0.01 7.24
N PRO A 119 -5.57 1.02 6.85
CA PRO A 119 -5.43 2.21 7.67
C PRO A 119 -6.74 2.88 8.07
N ILE A 120 -7.66 3.07 7.12
CA ILE A 120 -8.97 3.69 7.38
C ILE A 120 -9.76 2.87 8.40
N PHE A 121 -9.75 1.54 8.25
CA PHE A 121 -10.43 0.66 9.19
C PHE A 121 -9.82 0.70 10.59
N LEU A 122 -8.50 0.62 10.70
CA LEU A 122 -7.82 0.67 12.00
C LEU A 122 -8.06 2.01 12.70
N ALA A 123 -7.94 3.12 11.98
CA ALA A 123 -8.23 4.45 12.53
C ALA A 123 -9.68 4.55 13.04
N SER A 124 -10.64 4.06 12.25
CA SER A 124 -12.06 4.04 12.63
C SER A 124 -12.34 3.15 13.85
N TYR A 125 -11.75 1.95 13.90
CA TYR A 125 -11.91 0.99 14.99
C TYR A 125 -11.35 1.53 16.32
N LEU A 126 -10.20 2.22 16.25
CA LEU A 126 -9.52 2.76 17.42
C LEU A 126 -10.07 4.12 17.87
N TYR A 127 -10.78 4.86 17.00
CA TYR A 127 -11.28 6.21 17.27
C TYR A 127 -12.06 6.38 18.59
N ASN A 128 -12.91 5.41 18.95
CA ASN A 128 -13.74 5.48 20.17
C ASN A 128 -13.12 4.74 21.37
N LYS A 129 -11.86 4.32 21.30
CA LYS A 129 -11.19 3.58 22.39
C LYS A 129 -10.46 4.56 23.31
N PRO A 130 -10.46 4.32 24.63
CA PRO A 130 -9.70 5.15 25.54
C PRO A 130 -8.20 5.04 25.24
N LEU A 131 -7.49 6.16 25.34
CA LEU A 131 -6.03 6.19 25.32
C LEU A 131 -5.50 6.16 26.77
N PRO A 132 -4.43 5.39 27.07
CA PRO A 132 -3.73 4.46 26.17
C PRO A 132 -4.57 3.21 25.85
N ILE A 133 -4.38 2.65 24.66
CA ILE A 133 -5.09 1.46 24.21
C ILE A 133 -4.89 0.28 25.18
N SER A 134 -5.97 -0.47 25.41
CA SER A 134 -5.90 -1.72 26.19
C SER A 134 -5.22 -2.84 25.40
N LEU A 135 -4.53 -3.75 26.12
CA LEU A 135 -3.84 -4.90 25.53
C LEU A 135 -4.73 -5.74 24.59
N LYS A 136 -6.02 -5.87 24.93
CA LYS A 136 -7.01 -6.57 24.09
C LYS A 136 -7.15 -5.92 22.72
N HIS A 137 -7.28 -4.59 22.66
CA HIS A 137 -7.43 -3.87 21.40
C HIS A 137 -6.10 -3.80 20.62
N THR A 138 -4.95 -3.74 21.31
CA THR A 138 -3.63 -3.91 20.68
C THR A 138 -3.54 -5.25 19.98
N PHE A 139 -3.87 -6.35 20.68
CA PHE A 139 -3.78 -7.70 20.12
C PHE A 139 -4.71 -7.89 18.92
N ILE A 140 -5.96 -7.43 18.99
CA ILE A 140 -6.91 -7.51 17.86
C ILE A 140 -6.38 -6.73 16.65
N THR A 141 -5.86 -5.53 16.87
CA THR A 141 -5.31 -4.70 15.79
C THR A 141 -4.08 -5.35 15.16
N LEU A 142 -3.17 -5.86 15.98
CA LEU A 142 -1.95 -6.52 15.52
C LEU A 142 -2.27 -7.82 14.77
N ALA A 143 -3.23 -8.61 15.25
CA ALA A 143 -3.71 -9.80 14.56
C ALA A 143 -4.29 -9.47 13.17
N LEU A 144 -5.07 -8.39 13.06
CA LEU A 144 -5.60 -7.95 11.78
C LEU A 144 -4.50 -7.48 10.81
N ILE A 145 -3.52 -6.71 11.31
CA ILE A 145 -2.37 -6.26 10.52
C ILE A 145 -1.59 -7.47 10.00
N CYS A 146 -1.28 -8.44 10.87
CA CYS A 146 -0.57 -9.67 10.48
C CYS A 146 -1.38 -10.51 9.50
N PHE A 147 -2.70 -10.60 9.67
CA PHE A 147 -3.58 -11.30 8.75
C PHE A 147 -3.55 -10.67 7.35
N VAL A 148 -3.71 -9.34 7.25
CA VAL A 148 -3.66 -8.65 5.97
C VAL A 148 -2.26 -8.72 5.35
N PHE A 149 -1.21 -8.57 6.15
CA PHE A 149 0.17 -8.77 5.70
C PHE A 149 0.35 -10.16 5.08
N TYR A 150 -0.14 -11.21 5.75
CA TYR A 150 -0.05 -12.58 5.26
C TYR A 150 -0.81 -12.77 3.95
N LEU A 151 -1.99 -12.17 3.79
CA LEU A 151 -2.72 -12.19 2.52
C LEU A 151 -1.91 -11.56 1.38
N VAL A 152 -1.22 -10.44 1.62
CA VAL A 152 -0.41 -9.76 0.59
C VAL A 152 0.86 -10.56 0.30
N TYR A 153 1.49 -11.10 1.34
CA TYR A 153 2.63 -12.00 1.22
C TYR A 153 2.31 -13.24 0.37
N SER A 154 1.10 -13.80 0.51
CA SER A 154 0.61 -14.92 -0.30
C SER A 154 0.43 -14.59 -1.78
N GLN A 155 0.46 -13.31 -2.18
CA GLN A 155 0.46 -12.85 -3.58
C GLN A 155 1.90 -12.60 -4.11
N PRO A 156 2.86 -13.40 -3.63
CA PRO A 156 4.30 -13.12 -3.58
C PRO A 156 4.76 -11.66 -3.50
N ASP A 157 4.00 -10.74 -2.88
CA ASP A 157 4.30 -9.28 -2.89
C ASP A 157 4.85 -8.79 -1.54
N LEU A 158 6.09 -9.17 -1.25
CA LEU A 158 6.74 -8.81 0.03
C LEU A 158 6.85 -7.28 0.22
N GLY A 159 7.19 -6.54 -0.83
CA GLY A 159 7.36 -5.10 -0.76
C GLY A 159 6.07 -4.37 -0.37
N THR A 160 4.96 -4.71 -1.04
CA THR A 160 3.66 -4.13 -0.70
C THR A 160 3.19 -4.59 0.67
N GLY A 161 3.43 -5.85 1.03
CA GLY A 161 3.13 -6.38 2.36
C GLY A 161 3.79 -5.56 3.45
N LEU A 162 5.09 -5.29 3.33
CA LEU A 162 5.83 -4.48 4.31
C LEU A 162 5.27 -3.06 4.46
N VAL A 163 4.89 -2.41 3.35
CA VAL A 163 4.25 -1.09 3.39
C VAL A 163 2.92 -1.13 4.16
N VAL A 164 2.08 -2.14 3.90
CA VAL A 164 0.81 -2.34 4.61
C VAL A 164 1.04 -2.60 6.11
N PHE A 165 2.02 -3.44 6.44
CA PHE A 165 2.39 -3.76 7.82
C PHE A 165 2.86 -2.51 8.58
N MET A 166 3.75 -1.72 7.98
CA MET A 166 4.25 -0.48 8.56
C MET A 166 3.13 0.55 8.74
N ALA A 167 2.24 0.72 7.74
CA ALA A 167 1.10 1.62 7.85
C ALA A 167 0.16 1.23 9.01
N GLY A 168 -0.07 -0.07 9.21
CA GLY A 168 -0.86 -0.58 10.33
C GLY A 168 -0.21 -0.30 11.69
N ILE A 169 1.09 -0.58 11.82
CA ILE A 169 1.85 -0.30 13.05
C ILE A 169 1.84 1.19 13.35
N TYR A 170 1.98 2.04 12.34
CA TYR A 170 1.98 3.49 12.51
C TYR A 170 0.67 3.99 13.15
N ILE A 171 -0.47 3.43 12.77
CA ILE A 171 -1.77 3.79 13.37
C ILE A 171 -1.88 3.28 14.81
N LEU A 172 -1.38 2.08 15.08
CA LEU A 172 -1.33 1.54 16.43
C LEU A 172 -0.44 2.40 17.35
N PHE A 173 0.66 2.92 16.81
CA PHE A 173 1.51 3.90 17.49
C PHE A 173 0.77 5.21 17.78
N LEU A 174 0.09 5.80 16.79
CA LEU A 174 -0.71 7.02 16.96
C LEU A 174 -1.81 6.86 18.02
N ALA A 175 -2.32 5.64 18.22
CA ALA A 175 -3.33 5.35 19.21
C ALA A 175 -2.78 5.12 20.64
N GLY A 176 -1.51 5.47 20.88
CA GLY A 176 -0.90 5.54 22.21
C GLY A 176 -0.15 4.28 22.65
N LEU A 177 0.27 3.43 21.71
CA LEU A 177 1.15 2.31 22.03
C LEU A 177 2.51 2.84 22.52
N SER A 178 3.04 2.29 23.61
CA SER A 178 4.30 2.77 24.17
C SER A 178 5.49 2.46 23.26
N TRP A 179 6.43 3.40 23.17
CA TRP A 179 7.70 3.22 22.45
C TRP A 179 8.47 1.97 22.89
N LYS A 180 8.35 1.60 24.16
CA LYS A 180 8.96 0.38 24.71
C LYS A 180 8.46 -0.86 23.95
N PHE A 181 7.15 -1.00 23.73
CA PHE A 181 6.58 -2.12 22.99
C PHE A 181 7.06 -2.16 21.53
N ILE A 182 7.23 -1.01 20.89
CA ILE A 182 7.69 -0.92 19.50
C ILE A 182 9.14 -1.36 19.40
N PHE A 183 10.02 -0.80 20.23
CA PHE A 183 11.45 -1.16 20.22
C PHE A 183 11.70 -2.61 20.65
N THR A 184 10.96 -3.13 21.63
CA THR A 184 11.09 -4.54 22.02
C THR A 184 10.62 -5.48 20.91
N SER A 185 9.49 -5.17 20.25
CA SER A 185 8.99 -5.97 19.13
C SER A 185 9.94 -5.92 17.93
N PHE A 186 10.47 -4.73 17.62
CA PHE A 186 11.47 -4.57 16.56
C PHE A 186 12.75 -5.35 16.86
N GLY A 187 13.24 -5.29 18.10
CA GLY A 187 14.40 -6.09 18.54
C GLY A 187 14.17 -7.60 18.37
N LEU A 188 12.99 -8.10 18.74
CA LEU A 188 12.63 -9.51 18.55
C LEU A 188 12.59 -9.91 17.07
N ILE A 189 12.05 -9.04 16.20
CA ILE A 189 12.04 -9.27 14.74
C ILE A 189 13.46 -9.38 14.22
N VAL A 190 14.35 -8.45 14.58
CA VAL A 190 15.76 -8.47 14.17
C VAL A 190 16.46 -9.75 14.65
N LEU A 191 16.25 -10.15 15.91
CA LEU A 191 16.80 -11.40 16.44
C LEU A 191 16.28 -12.65 15.71
N SER A 192 15.04 -12.61 15.22
CA SER A 192 14.44 -13.69 14.43
C SER A 192 14.86 -13.70 12.94
N MET A 193 15.59 -12.69 12.46
CA MET A 193 15.97 -12.56 11.04
C MET A 193 16.66 -13.80 10.45
N PRO A 194 17.65 -14.44 11.12
CA PRO A 194 18.28 -15.64 10.57
C PRO A 194 17.29 -16.79 10.33
N PHE A 195 16.28 -16.92 11.20
CA PHE A 195 15.23 -17.91 11.06
C PHE A 195 14.26 -17.57 9.92
N LEU A 196 13.84 -16.30 9.83
CA LEU A 196 12.99 -15.80 8.74
C LEU A 196 13.69 -15.94 7.38
N TRP A 197 14.99 -15.67 7.31
CA TRP A 197 15.77 -15.76 6.08
C TRP A 197 15.82 -17.18 5.51
N ASN A 198 15.98 -18.19 6.37
CA ASN A 198 16.12 -19.57 5.91
C ASN A 198 14.77 -20.22 5.57
N ASN A 199 13.71 -19.90 6.32
CA ASN A 199 12.44 -20.64 6.24
C ASN A 199 11.30 -19.89 5.53
N PHE A 200 11.34 -18.56 5.50
CA PHE A 200 10.24 -17.75 4.95
C PHE A 200 10.60 -17.02 3.67
N LEU A 201 11.85 -16.60 3.48
CA LEU A 201 12.22 -15.90 2.24
C LEU A 201 12.41 -16.87 1.08
N GLU A 202 11.68 -16.63 0.00
CA GLU A 202 11.90 -17.36 -1.25
C GLU A 202 13.29 -17.05 -1.85
N PRO A 203 13.89 -17.97 -2.63
CA PRO A 203 15.22 -17.78 -3.22
C PRO A 203 15.37 -16.44 -3.97
N PHE A 204 14.34 -16.03 -4.72
CA PHE A 204 14.34 -14.75 -5.45
C PHE A 204 14.37 -13.53 -4.52
N GLN A 205 13.73 -13.62 -3.34
CA GLN A 205 13.68 -12.52 -2.37
C GLN A 205 15.05 -12.35 -1.70
N ARG A 206 15.69 -13.47 -1.34
CA ARG A 206 17.06 -13.48 -0.81
C ARG A 206 18.05 -12.90 -1.81
N GLN A 207 17.94 -13.30 -3.08
CA GLN A 207 18.80 -12.80 -4.15
C GLN A 207 18.68 -11.28 -4.32
N ARG A 208 17.46 -10.71 -4.24
CA ARG A 208 17.29 -9.24 -4.28
C ARG A 208 17.96 -8.53 -3.11
N ILE A 209 17.89 -9.09 -1.90
CA ILE A 209 18.54 -8.49 -0.72
C ILE A 209 20.06 -8.59 -0.86
N LEU A 210 20.59 -9.73 -1.32
CA LEU A 210 22.02 -9.93 -1.56
C LEU A 210 22.54 -8.99 -2.65
N THR A 211 21.83 -8.86 -3.77
CA THR A 211 22.15 -7.90 -4.83
C THR A 211 22.10 -6.44 -4.35
N PHE A 212 21.22 -6.10 -3.41
CA PHE A 212 21.21 -4.76 -2.83
C PHE A 212 22.44 -4.49 -1.95
N ILE A 213 22.88 -5.47 -1.16
CA ILE A 213 24.05 -5.37 -0.28
C ILE A 213 25.35 -5.40 -1.09
N ASP A 214 25.43 -6.30 -2.08
CA ASP A 214 26.56 -6.43 -2.98
C ASP A 214 26.08 -6.51 -4.45
N PRO A 215 25.92 -5.35 -5.10
CA PRO A 215 25.53 -5.27 -6.52
C PRO A 215 26.59 -5.82 -7.48
N SER A 216 27.82 -6.07 -7.00
CA SER A 216 28.92 -6.57 -7.84
C SER A 216 28.94 -8.10 -7.97
N SER A 217 28.18 -8.79 -7.11
CA SER A 217 28.14 -10.25 -7.04
C SER A 217 27.53 -10.94 -8.27
N ASP A 218 26.62 -10.28 -9.00
CA ASP A 218 26.03 -10.79 -10.25
C ASP A 218 25.68 -9.64 -11.22
N PRO A 219 26.66 -9.13 -11.99
CA PRO A 219 26.48 -7.96 -12.86
C PRO A 219 25.59 -8.21 -14.09
N PHE A 220 25.40 -9.46 -14.50
CA PHE A 220 24.66 -9.84 -15.72
C PHE A 220 23.30 -10.47 -15.43
N GLY A 221 23.04 -10.92 -14.20
CA GLY A 221 21.73 -11.41 -13.76
C GLY A 221 20.98 -10.38 -12.92
N SER A 222 20.87 -10.59 -11.62
CA SER A 222 19.98 -9.80 -10.75
C SER A 222 20.40 -8.34 -10.57
N SER A 223 21.67 -8.00 -10.80
CA SER A 223 22.22 -6.63 -10.64
C SER A 223 22.30 -5.84 -11.95
N TRP A 224 21.89 -6.42 -13.09
CA TRP A 224 22.05 -5.81 -14.41
C TRP A 224 21.42 -4.42 -14.52
N ASN A 225 20.20 -4.24 -14.01
CA ASN A 225 19.53 -2.94 -14.00
C ASN A 225 20.29 -1.87 -13.20
N ILE A 226 20.93 -2.27 -12.09
CA ILE A 226 21.69 -1.35 -11.23
C ILE A 226 22.99 -0.94 -11.94
N THR A 227 23.69 -1.90 -12.56
CA THR A 227 24.93 -1.65 -13.31
C THR A 227 24.70 -0.84 -14.58
N GLN A 228 23.57 -1.02 -15.28
CA GLN A 228 23.19 -0.21 -16.45
C GLN A 228 22.74 1.21 -16.10
N SER A 229 22.26 1.43 -14.88
CA SER A 229 21.79 2.75 -14.43
C SER A 229 22.89 3.70 -13.94
N LYS A 230 24.13 3.21 -13.83
CA LYS A 230 25.34 4.00 -13.53
C LYS A 230 25.96 4.55 -14.80
#